data_AF-A0A6G9Z3Q4-F1
#
_entry.id   AF-A0A6G9Z3Q4-F1
#
_cell.length_a   1.000
_cell.length_b   1.000
_cell.length_c   1.000
_cell.angle_alpha   90.00
_cell.angle_beta   90.00
_cell.angle_gamma   90.00
#
_symmetry.space_group_name_H-M   'P 1'
#
loop_
_entity.id
_entity.type
_entity.pdbx_description
1 polymer ?
#
loop_
_entity_poly.entity_id
_entity_poly.type
_entity_poly.pdbx_seq_one_letter_code
_entity_poly.pdbx_strand_id
1 'polypeptide(L)'
;MADRPPRLRAAGRGLRRLRRLRRQARRARGRPPRRCRGSGLHRLPPRRIRPVAGRIRHHPRRCRGPAGRRCARPGRRVPRHPGADRGPGPAHPRNPGEHTAIRAHRRHRLRQRHHPGHRRRGRRRHPRTADRPATRPATPLPPATAGRHLAGPVPGPTELPPHGRDLDPGRATRRRRPPAPRRNPRPTPGIPRPHRRNLQAAEDIPVTDPHVNRRSFLRGALATGVGGATTAASATTLAIDAAAQPDPAHATAPPFHGPYQAGIADDPRPGSHTIVASFDAIAADRAELTDLFRALTDQARRLTTGGPAPAVGITAPPSDSGVLGPDVPGGELITTLGVGAALFDDRYGLADKRPAALTTMPTFANDNLQPPWCHGDLSLQLTAPDPDTCAHALREITRATRGAMRPRWRINGFLGRPRPAGTPRNLFGFKDGIANPDRTDFDHLIWTGDDTPAWAAGGSYLVIRLIRMLVEFWDRVDIVEQQNMFGRTRDTGAPLNGARETDTPDFSDDPEGTVIPLNSHIRLANPRTPDTAGSRILRRSFNYDRGIDPVGDLDQGLIFLCYQRDPRRQFEAVQHRLRDEPLVDYISPFGGGYFLALPGVRDDTDHYGRTLLT
;
A
#
# COMPACT_ATOMS: atom_id res chain seq x y z
N MET A 1 1.60 -24.90 -55.51
CA MET A 1 2.32 -23.60 -55.62
C MET A 1 1.78 -22.63 -54.59
N ALA A 2 2.49 -21.52 -54.39
CA ALA A 2 2.29 -20.47 -53.37
C ALA A 2 2.72 -20.85 -51.93
N ASP A 3 3.61 -20.04 -51.36
CA ASP A 3 4.34 -20.29 -50.11
C ASP A 3 3.71 -19.66 -48.86
N ARG A 4 4.24 -20.04 -47.68
CA ARG A 4 4.08 -19.30 -46.41
C ARG A 4 5.46 -18.89 -45.85
N PRO A 5 5.68 -17.63 -45.46
CA PRO A 5 7.01 -17.12 -45.14
C PRO A 5 7.57 -17.61 -43.78
N PRO A 6 8.87 -17.92 -43.67
CA PRO A 6 9.45 -18.64 -42.53
C PRO A 6 9.84 -17.75 -41.32
N ARG A 7 9.02 -16.77 -40.91
CA ARG A 7 9.39 -15.84 -39.81
C ARG A 7 8.95 -16.28 -38.40
N LEU A 8 7.83 -16.98 -38.24
CA LEU A 8 7.31 -17.38 -36.90
C LEU A 8 8.16 -18.44 -36.16
N ARG A 9 8.96 -19.26 -36.87
CA ARG A 9 9.84 -20.27 -36.24
C ARG A 9 11.17 -19.71 -35.69
N ALA A 10 11.49 -18.43 -35.94
CA ALA A 10 12.72 -17.80 -35.48
C ALA A 10 12.59 -17.23 -34.05
N ALA A 11 11.53 -16.45 -33.77
CA ALA A 11 11.33 -15.76 -32.49
C ALA A 11 11.34 -16.73 -31.28
N GLY A 12 10.60 -17.84 -31.39
CA GLY A 12 10.56 -18.88 -30.34
C GLY A 12 11.89 -19.58 -30.07
N ARG A 13 12.86 -19.54 -31.00
CA ARG A 13 14.24 -20.02 -30.78
C ARG A 13 15.08 -18.97 -30.06
N GLY A 14 14.90 -17.69 -30.38
CA GLY A 14 15.56 -16.57 -29.70
C GLY A 14 15.28 -16.54 -28.19
N LEU A 15 14.00 -16.60 -27.80
CA LEU A 15 13.60 -16.63 -26.38
C LEU A 15 14.21 -17.82 -25.62
N ARG A 16 14.23 -19.01 -26.24
CA ARG A 16 14.83 -20.21 -25.63
C ARG A 16 16.36 -20.09 -25.48
N ARG A 17 17.05 -19.45 -26.43
CA ARG A 17 18.50 -19.17 -26.34
C ARG A 17 18.82 -18.18 -25.21
N LEU A 18 18.04 -17.09 -25.08
CA LEU A 18 18.15 -16.13 -23.97
C LEU A 18 17.89 -16.77 -22.60
N ARG A 19 16.84 -17.60 -22.47
CA ARG A 19 16.56 -18.37 -21.24
C ARG A 19 17.72 -19.33 -20.87
N ARG A 20 18.43 -19.92 -21.84
CA ARG A 20 19.65 -20.73 -21.59
C ARG A 20 20.83 -19.87 -21.09
N LEU A 21 21.11 -18.76 -21.77
CA LEU A 21 22.24 -17.86 -21.42
C LEU A 21 22.07 -17.25 -20.03
N ARG A 22 20.87 -16.76 -19.66
CA ARG A 22 20.59 -16.26 -18.30
C ARG A 22 20.77 -17.35 -17.22
N ARG A 23 20.46 -18.63 -17.50
CA ARG A 23 20.74 -19.75 -16.58
C ARG A 23 22.23 -20.06 -16.42
N GLN A 24 23.04 -19.96 -17.48
CA GLN A 24 24.49 -20.14 -17.40
C GLN A 24 25.16 -18.98 -16.63
N ALA A 25 24.77 -17.72 -16.93
CA ALA A 25 25.30 -16.54 -16.23
C ALA A 25 25.02 -16.55 -14.72
N ARG A 26 23.85 -17.07 -14.28
CA ARG A 26 23.56 -17.24 -12.84
C ARG A 26 24.45 -18.29 -12.16
N ARG A 27 24.81 -19.40 -12.83
CA ARG A 27 25.73 -20.42 -12.28
C ARG A 27 27.17 -19.91 -12.14
N ALA A 28 27.63 -19.01 -13.01
CA ALA A 28 28.98 -18.45 -12.94
C ALA A 28 29.21 -17.53 -11.72
N ARG A 29 28.15 -16.91 -11.16
CA ARG A 29 28.24 -15.96 -10.05
C ARG A 29 28.36 -16.61 -8.65
N GLY A 30 28.43 -17.95 -8.57
CA GLY A 30 28.50 -18.71 -7.32
C GLY A 30 29.91 -18.90 -6.72
N ARG A 31 30.92 -18.12 -7.11
CA ARG A 31 32.28 -18.20 -6.57
C ARG A 31 32.72 -16.86 -5.95
N PRO A 32 33.13 -16.81 -4.67
CA PRO A 32 33.65 -15.59 -4.06
C PRO A 32 35.09 -15.30 -4.51
N PRO A 33 35.48 -14.03 -4.71
CA PRO A 33 36.87 -13.65 -4.94
C PRO A 33 37.71 -13.77 -3.66
N ARG A 34 39.02 -14.02 -3.81
CA ARG A 34 39.98 -14.06 -2.69
C ARG A 34 40.20 -12.67 -2.09
N ARG A 35 40.45 -12.60 -0.78
CA ARG A 35 40.81 -11.36 -0.07
C ARG A 35 42.27 -10.96 -0.37
N CYS A 36 42.49 -9.69 -0.69
CA CYS A 36 43.79 -9.02 -0.53
C CYS A 36 43.86 -8.25 0.81
N ARG A 37 45.05 -7.82 1.22
CA ARG A 37 45.33 -7.14 2.51
C ARG A 37 45.78 -5.68 2.31
N GLY A 38 45.61 -4.86 3.36
CA GLY A 38 46.04 -3.46 3.44
C GLY A 38 45.05 -2.49 2.80
N SER A 39 44.91 -1.24 3.24
CA SER A 39 45.34 -0.53 4.48
C SER A 39 44.27 0.56 4.73
N GLY A 40 44.04 1.15 5.91
CA GLY A 40 44.89 1.34 7.08
C GLY A 40 45.01 2.83 7.38
N LEU A 41 43.91 3.48 7.80
CA LEU A 41 43.86 4.88 8.25
C LEU A 41 42.81 5.08 9.37
N HIS A 42 42.96 6.15 10.14
CA HIS A 42 42.40 6.25 11.50
C HIS A 42 40.91 6.64 11.60
N ARG A 43 40.25 6.16 12.65
CA ARG A 43 39.08 6.78 13.30
C ARG A 43 39.33 6.89 14.81
N LEU A 44 38.89 8.00 15.39
CA LEU A 44 39.00 8.28 16.83
C LEU A 44 37.91 7.51 17.62
N PRO A 45 38.21 7.02 18.85
CA PRO A 45 37.22 6.34 19.69
C PRO A 45 36.35 7.33 20.49
N PRO A 46 35.07 6.99 20.80
CA PRO A 46 34.25 7.75 21.72
C PRO A 46 34.72 7.61 23.18
N ARG A 47 34.37 8.59 24.03
CA ARG A 47 34.77 8.64 25.45
C ARG A 47 34.13 7.50 26.26
N ARG A 48 34.92 6.91 27.17
CA ARG A 48 34.43 5.94 28.17
C ARG A 48 33.63 6.63 29.28
N ILE A 49 32.50 6.04 29.65
CA ILE A 49 31.86 6.24 30.97
C ILE A 49 32.34 5.11 31.89
N ARG A 50 32.50 5.38 33.20
CA ARG A 50 32.96 4.40 34.19
C ARG A 50 31.80 3.50 34.67
N PRO A 51 31.97 2.17 34.77
CA PRO A 51 31.08 1.34 35.58
C PRO A 51 31.38 1.53 37.08
N VAL A 52 30.34 1.48 37.90
CA VAL A 52 30.45 1.44 39.38
C VAL A 52 30.71 0.00 39.83
N ALA A 53 31.51 -0.18 40.89
CA ALA A 53 31.92 -1.51 41.35
C ALA A 53 30.91 -2.15 42.32
N GLY A 54 30.33 -3.29 41.93
CA GLY A 54 29.61 -4.21 42.83
C GLY A 54 30.50 -5.38 43.25
N ARG A 55 30.70 -5.57 44.56
CA ARG A 55 31.49 -6.69 45.12
C ARG A 55 30.61 -7.90 45.40
N ILE A 56 30.95 -9.07 44.86
CA ILE A 56 30.60 -10.38 45.44
C ILE A 56 31.89 -11.20 45.59
N ARG A 57 32.00 -11.96 46.69
CA ARG A 57 33.24 -12.64 47.12
C ARG A 57 33.28 -14.09 46.63
N HIS A 58 34.43 -14.55 46.16
CA HIS A 58 34.76 -15.98 46.08
C HIS A 58 35.53 -16.41 47.33
N HIS A 59 35.19 -17.57 47.91
CA HIS A 59 36.12 -18.38 48.69
C HIS A 59 35.83 -19.89 48.53
N PRO A 60 36.85 -20.77 48.52
CA PRO A 60 36.67 -22.21 48.27
C PRO A 60 36.96 -23.09 49.50
N ARG A 61 36.46 -24.34 49.53
CA ARG A 61 37.28 -25.56 49.77
C ARG A 61 36.50 -26.90 49.74
N ARG A 62 37.28 -27.92 49.36
CA ARG A 62 37.24 -29.38 49.62
C ARG A 62 36.74 -29.79 51.03
N CYS A 63 36.35 -31.04 51.36
CA CYS A 63 36.43 -32.35 50.68
C CYS A 63 35.55 -33.44 51.34
N ARG A 64 35.54 -34.65 50.73
CA ARG A 64 35.19 -36.02 51.21
C ARG A 64 33.90 -36.64 50.63
N GLY A 65 33.99 -37.93 50.29
CA GLY A 65 32.88 -38.85 49.96
C GLY A 65 32.89 -40.03 50.98
N PRO A 66 32.56 -41.30 50.62
CA PRO A 66 32.64 -41.93 49.29
C PRO A 66 31.45 -42.86 48.92
N ALA A 67 31.71 -43.80 47.99
CA ALA A 67 30.88 -44.92 47.51
C ALA A 67 29.73 -44.59 46.52
N GLY A 68 29.52 -45.33 45.41
CA GLY A 68 30.47 -46.19 44.68
C GLY A 68 29.86 -47.34 43.85
N ARG A 69 30.08 -47.34 42.52
CA ARG A 69 30.35 -48.56 41.69
C ARG A 69 30.81 -48.25 40.26
N ARG A 70 31.59 -49.18 39.70
CA ARG A 70 32.30 -49.24 38.39
C ARG A 70 32.23 -50.71 37.90
N CYS A 71 32.52 -51.16 36.68
CA CYS A 71 32.97 -50.64 35.36
C CYS A 71 32.64 -51.78 34.32
N ALA A 72 32.91 -51.80 33.00
CA ALA A 72 33.42 -50.89 31.94
C ALA A 72 33.05 -51.52 30.55
N ARG A 73 33.56 -50.98 29.43
CA ARG A 73 33.75 -51.72 28.16
C ARG A 73 35.15 -52.37 28.13
N PRO A 74 35.38 -53.41 27.29
CA PRO A 74 36.25 -53.21 26.10
C PRO A 74 35.94 -54.13 24.90
N GLY A 75 36.70 -54.00 23.78
CA GLY A 75 37.10 -55.15 22.96
C GLY A 75 36.66 -55.22 21.48
N ARG A 76 37.51 -54.73 20.57
CA ARG A 76 37.42 -54.90 19.09
C ARG A 76 37.51 -56.37 18.63
N ARG A 77 36.94 -56.70 17.44
CA ARG A 77 37.68 -57.24 16.26
C ARG A 77 36.81 -57.31 14.98
N VAL A 78 37.49 -57.33 13.81
CA VAL A 78 36.99 -57.60 12.44
C VAL A 78 38.11 -58.40 11.74
N PRO A 79 37.85 -59.25 10.72
CA PRO A 79 38.45 -58.95 9.40
C PRO A 79 37.76 -59.54 8.13
N ARG A 80 38.21 -59.05 6.96
CA ARG A 80 38.21 -59.62 5.58
C ARG A 80 37.05 -59.35 4.58
N HIS A 81 37.43 -58.62 3.51
CA HIS A 81 36.97 -58.79 2.11
C HIS A 81 37.90 -59.81 1.39
N PRO A 82 37.50 -60.42 0.25
CA PRO A 82 37.52 -59.83 -1.11
C PRO A 82 36.14 -59.91 -1.82
N GLY A 83 35.90 -59.47 -3.06
CA GLY A 83 36.77 -58.85 -4.09
C GLY A 83 35.94 -58.16 -5.20
N ALA A 84 36.56 -57.91 -6.37
CA ALA A 84 35.96 -57.25 -7.55
C ALA A 84 34.93 -58.17 -8.30
N ASP A 85 34.20 -57.77 -9.36
CA ASP A 85 34.49 -56.74 -10.39
C ASP A 85 33.23 -56.23 -11.17
N ARG A 86 33.47 -55.25 -12.07
CA ARG A 86 32.71 -54.71 -13.22
C ARG A 86 31.28 -55.20 -13.58
N GLY A 87 30.43 -54.25 -14.00
CA GLY A 87 29.23 -54.50 -14.85
C GLY A 87 29.58 -54.67 -16.35
N PRO A 88 28.60 -54.77 -17.28
CA PRO A 88 27.34 -54.00 -17.32
C PRO A 88 26.05 -54.84 -17.44
N GLY A 89 24.87 -54.18 -17.51
CA GLY A 89 23.57 -54.79 -17.88
C GLY A 89 23.29 -54.74 -19.40
N PRO A 90 22.03 -54.68 -19.89
CA PRO A 90 20.73 -54.66 -19.18
C PRO A 90 19.64 -55.60 -19.79
N ALA A 91 18.46 -55.73 -19.15
CA ALA A 91 17.17 -55.98 -19.84
C ALA A 91 15.93 -55.78 -18.95
N HIS A 92 14.97 -54.98 -19.40
CA HIS A 92 13.54 -55.11 -19.07
C HIS A 92 12.75 -54.76 -20.35
N PRO A 93 11.71 -55.52 -20.74
CA PRO A 93 11.04 -55.32 -22.02
C PRO A 93 10.16 -54.07 -22.03
N ARG A 94 10.20 -53.34 -23.14
CA ARG A 94 9.15 -52.38 -23.53
C ARG A 94 8.20 -53.08 -24.50
N ASN A 95 6.91 -52.81 -24.39
CA ASN A 95 5.95 -53.17 -25.44
C ASN A 95 5.59 -51.91 -26.27
N PRO A 96 5.74 -51.89 -27.59
CA PRO A 96 5.45 -50.75 -28.46
C PRO A 96 4.13 -50.90 -29.24
N GLY A 97 3.71 -49.82 -29.90
CA GLY A 97 2.62 -49.81 -30.90
C GLY A 97 1.30 -49.18 -30.39
N GLU A 98 0.55 -48.45 -31.22
CA GLU A 98 0.90 -47.88 -32.53
C GLU A 98 0.00 -46.67 -32.87
N HIS A 99 0.36 -45.90 -33.91
CA HIS A 99 -0.42 -44.76 -34.40
C HIS A 99 -1.23 -45.12 -35.66
N THR A 100 -2.35 -44.42 -35.91
CA THR A 100 -2.59 -43.55 -37.11
C THR A 100 -4.06 -43.53 -37.57
N ALA A 101 -4.52 -42.38 -38.09
CA ALA A 101 -5.82 -42.16 -38.76
C ALA A 101 -7.07 -42.23 -37.83
N ILE A 102 -8.25 -41.71 -38.20
CA ILE A 102 -8.75 -41.17 -39.48
C ILE A 102 -9.20 -39.71 -39.33
N ARG A 103 -9.09 -38.93 -40.43
CA ARG A 103 -9.47 -37.52 -40.52
C ARG A 103 -10.60 -37.30 -41.53
N ALA A 104 -11.83 -37.70 -41.21
CA ALA A 104 -13.01 -37.46 -42.05
C ALA A 104 -14.30 -37.38 -41.23
N HIS A 105 -14.95 -36.21 -41.19
CA HIS A 105 -16.22 -35.96 -41.88
C HIS A 105 -16.73 -34.54 -41.57
N ARG A 106 -16.82 -33.71 -42.62
CA ARG A 106 -17.55 -32.43 -42.60
C ARG A 106 -18.64 -32.53 -43.66
N ARG A 107 -19.81 -31.92 -43.39
CA ARG A 107 -21.04 -31.91 -44.22
C ARG A 107 -21.88 -33.20 -44.18
N HIS A 108 -22.96 -33.17 -43.39
CA HIS A 108 -24.30 -33.45 -43.95
C HIS A 108 -25.45 -32.92 -43.10
N ARG A 109 -26.07 -31.82 -43.54
CA ARG A 109 -27.52 -31.60 -43.75
C ARG A 109 -27.84 -30.11 -43.68
N LEU A 110 -28.45 -29.63 -44.77
CA LEU A 110 -28.97 -28.28 -44.96
C LEU A 110 -30.46 -28.44 -45.27
N ARG A 111 -31.33 -27.61 -44.67
CA ARG A 111 -32.80 -27.64 -44.83
C ARG A 111 -33.44 -28.91 -44.19
N GLN A 112 -34.69 -28.93 -43.72
CA GLN A 112 -35.85 -28.07 -43.96
C GLN A 112 -36.72 -27.95 -42.68
N ARG A 113 -37.40 -26.81 -42.45
CA ARG A 113 -38.88 -26.63 -42.58
C ARG A 113 -39.32 -25.27 -42.00
N HIS A 114 -40.52 -24.83 -42.40
CA HIS A 114 -41.10 -23.52 -42.12
C HIS A 114 -42.55 -23.70 -41.62
N HIS A 115 -43.04 -22.75 -40.80
CA HIS A 115 -44.46 -22.40 -40.63
C HIS A 115 -45.39 -23.47 -39.95
N PRO A 116 -46.62 -23.11 -39.49
CA PRO A 116 -46.87 -21.98 -38.58
C PRO A 116 -47.99 -22.17 -37.52
N GLY A 117 -47.88 -21.45 -36.40
CA GLY A 117 -48.97 -20.59 -35.89
C GLY A 117 -50.06 -21.16 -34.95
N HIS A 118 -50.95 -20.23 -34.58
CA HIS A 118 -52.16 -20.34 -33.73
C HIS A 118 -51.99 -20.48 -32.19
N ARG A 119 -52.87 -19.91 -31.34
CA ARG A 119 -53.59 -18.59 -31.35
C ARG A 119 -54.38 -18.40 -30.03
N ARG A 120 -54.47 -17.13 -29.58
CA ARG A 120 -55.60 -16.48 -28.84
C ARG A 120 -55.81 -16.66 -27.31
N ARG A 121 -55.77 -15.49 -26.65
CA ARG A 121 -56.78 -14.89 -25.71
C ARG A 121 -56.87 -15.38 -24.25
N GLY A 122 -56.46 -14.49 -23.35
CA GLY A 122 -57.12 -14.19 -22.06
C GLY A 122 -57.14 -12.66 -21.86
N ARG A 123 -58.18 -12.08 -21.23
CA ARG A 123 -58.34 -10.61 -21.08
C ARG A 123 -58.85 -10.22 -19.69
N ARG A 124 -58.13 -9.27 -19.06
CA ARG A 124 -58.61 -8.20 -18.16
C ARG A 124 -59.15 -8.52 -16.74
N ARG A 125 -58.71 -7.63 -15.82
CA ARG A 125 -59.42 -6.95 -14.71
C ARG A 125 -59.47 -7.58 -13.29
N HIS A 126 -59.07 -6.75 -12.32
CA HIS A 126 -59.51 -6.79 -10.91
C HIS A 126 -60.99 -6.38 -10.76
N PRO A 127 -61.59 -6.61 -9.58
CA PRO A 127 -61.92 -5.47 -8.72
C PRO A 127 -61.49 -5.63 -7.23
N ARG A 128 -61.93 -4.69 -6.38
CA ARG A 128 -61.78 -4.63 -4.89
C ARG A 128 -62.92 -5.44 -4.21
N THR A 129 -63.20 -5.47 -2.90
CA THR A 129 -62.91 -4.68 -1.66
C THR A 129 -63.28 -5.60 -0.45
N ALA A 130 -63.09 -5.37 0.85
CA ALA A 130 -62.48 -4.33 1.72
C ALA A 130 -62.12 -4.95 3.11
N ASP A 131 -61.39 -4.25 3.99
CA ASP A 131 -61.91 -3.74 5.31
C ASP A 131 -60.83 -3.26 6.30
N ARG A 132 -61.25 -2.58 7.38
CA ARG A 132 -60.49 -1.85 8.42
C ARG A 132 -61.38 -1.73 9.70
N PRO A 133 -60.91 -1.35 10.92
CA PRO A 133 -60.01 -0.21 11.18
C PRO A 133 -58.98 -0.35 12.35
N ALA A 134 -58.37 0.81 12.67
CA ALA A 134 -57.58 1.31 13.82
C ALA A 134 -57.53 0.53 15.17
N THR A 135 -56.58 0.74 16.11
CA THR A 135 -55.99 2.00 16.62
C THR A 135 -54.54 1.90 17.16
N ARG A 136 -53.93 3.05 17.53
CA ARG A 136 -52.71 3.18 18.36
C ARG A 136 -53.08 3.56 19.81
N PRO A 137 -52.18 3.38 20.78
CA PRO A 137 -51.87 4.45 21.73
C PRO A 137 -50.35 4.80 21.76
N ALA A 138 -49.91 5.59 22.74
CA ALA A 138 -48.64 6.30 22.74
C ALA A 138 -47.81 6.17 24.04
N THR A 139 -46.63 6.80 24.03
CA THR A 139 -45.58 6.82 25.07
C THR A 139 -46.00 7.47 26.40
N PRO A 140 -45.54 6.96 27.56
CA PRO A 140 -45.50 7.70 28.83
C PRO A 140 -44.12 8.33 29.13
N LEU A 141 -44.13 9.49 29.79
CA LEU A 141 -42.94 10.14 30.38
C LEU A 141 -42.72 9.65 31.83
N PRO A 142 -41.50 9.75 32.39
CA PRO A 142 -41.23 9.45 33.80
C PRO A 142 -41.66 10.61 34.74
N PRO A 143 -42.01 10.32 36.01
CA PRO A 143 -42.36 11.33 37.02
C PRO A 143 -41.14 11.94 37.72
N ALA A 144 -41.36 12.98 38.53
CA ALA A 144 -40.34 13.69 39.31
C ALA A 144 -40.82 14.07 40.73
N THR A 145 -39.91 14.60 41.56
CA THR A 145 -40.09 15.14 42.93
C THR A 145 -40.51 14.15 44.04
N ALA A 146 -40.16 14.32 45.33
CA ALA A 146 -39.41 15.37 46.03
C ALA A 146 -38.53 14.80 47.18
N GLY A 147 -37.52 15.53 47.69
CA GLY A 147 -36.65 15.03 48.77
C GLY A 147 -35.55 15.99 49.28
N ARG A 148 -35.93 17.22 49.65
CA ARG A 148 -35.11 18.33 50.21
C ARG A 148 -33.89 17.96 51.07
N HIS A 149 -32.78 18.73 50.94
CA HIS A 149 -32.36 19.66 52.01
C HIS A 149 -31.49 20.83 51.49
N LEU A 150 -31.32 21.86 52.34
CA LEU A 150 -30.72 23.20 52.11
C LEU A 150 -29.41 23.37 52.93
N ALA A 151 -28.50 24.36 52.75
CA ALA A 151 -28.11 25.19 51.59
C ALA A 151 -26.89 26.10 51.97
N GLY A 152 -25.88 26.21 51.09
CA GLY A 152 -24.80 27.24 51.11
C GLY A 152 -23.83 27.25 52.32
N PRO A 153 -22.89 28.23 52.41
CA PRO A 153 -22.31 29.08 51.36
C PRO A 153 -20.76 28.99 51.28
N VAL A 154 -20.14 29.73 50.35
CA VAL A 154 -18.68 29.78 50.10
C VAL A 154 -17.95 30.70 51.10
N PRO A 155 -16.70 30.36 51.48
CA PRO A 155 -15.65 31.37 51.57
C PRO A 155 -14.35 31.00 50.82
N GLY A 156 -13.83 31.93 50.03
CA GLY A 156 -12.38 32.18 49.99
C GLY A 156 -11.97 33.07 51.19
N PRO A 157 -10.73 33.58 51.31
CA PRO A 157 -9.74 33.79 50.25
C PRO A 157 -8.32 33.30 50.65
N THR A 158 -7.28 33.75 49.93
CA THR A 158 -6.23 34.68 50.46
C THR A 158 -5.20 34.96 49.36
N GLU A 159 -4.71 36.20 49.28
CA GLU A 159 -3.74 36.67 48.30
C GLU A 159 -2.56 37.37 49.01
N LEU A 160 -1.37 37.39 48.37
CA LEU A 160 -0.24 38.30 48.69
C LEU A 160 0.44 38.05 50.08
N PRO A 161 1.60 38.68 50.43
CA PRO A 161 2.37 39.75 49.75
C PRO A 161 3.83 39.39 49.35
N PRO A 162 4.58 40.29 48.67
CA PRO A 162 5.90 39.99 48.11
C PRO A 162 7.08 40.37 49.01
N HIS A 163 8.27 39.87 48.66
CA HIS A 163 9.55 40.40 49.16
C HIS A 163 10.34 41.07 48.03
N GLY A 164 10.36 42.41 48.05
CA GLY A 164 11.36 43.18 47.34
C GLY A 164 12.67 43.29 48.13
N ARG A 165 13.79 43.43 47.41
CA ARG A 165 15.03 44.05 47.90
C ARG A 165 15.65 44.85 46.77
N ASP A 166 15.30 46.13 46.72
CA ASP A 166 16.21 47.11 46.15
C ASP A 166 17.40 47.29 47.09
N LEU A 167 18.59 47.49 46.53
CA LEU A 167 19.46 48.59 46.96
C LEU A 167 20.58 48.87 45.94
N ASP A 168 20.63 50.15 45.57
CA ASP A 168 21.73 50.93 45.00
C ASP A 168 22.28 50.67 43.57
N PRO A 169 22.78 51.74 42.89
CA PRO A 169 22.84 51.76 41.43
C PRO A 169 24.22 52.09 40.84
N GLY A 170 24.30 52.01 39.51
CA GLY A 170 25.13 52.93 38.73
C GLY A 170 26.43 52.39 38.14
N ARG A 171 26.38 52.08 36.83
CA ARG A 171 27.25 52.80 35.88
C ARG A 171 26.73 52.74 34.45
N ALA A 172 26.53 53.90 33.83
CA ALA A 172 26.24 54.00 32.41
C ALA A 172 27.55 54.06 31.59
N THR A 173 27.77 53.08 30.70
CA THR A 173 28.82 53.19 29.67
C THR A 173 28.38 52.67 28.30
N ARG A 174 27.97 53.64 27.46
CA ARG A 174 28.16 53.73 26.00
C ARG A 174 27.99 52.46 25.13
N ARG A 175 26.92 52.49 24.31
CA ARG A 175 26.72 51.71 23.08
C ARG A 175 28.02 51.51 22.27
N ARG A 176 28.23 50.31 21.72
CA ARG A 176 29.05 50.08 20.50
C ARG A 176 28.26 49.25 19.48
N ARG A 177 28.36 49.63 18.20
CA ARG A 177 27.75 48.90 17.06
C ARG A 177 28.59 47.67 16.68
N PRO A 178 27.99 46.59 16.15
CA PRO A 178 28.74 45.56 15.43
C PRO A 178 29.27 46.09 14.08
N PRO A 179 30.42 45.59 13.59
CA PRO A 179 30.96 45.95 12.27
C PRO A 179 30.32 45.14 11.13
N ALA A 180 30.28 45.73 9.92
CA ALA A 180 29.79 45.10 8.70
C ALA A 180 30.85 44.19 8.01
N PRO A 181 30.42 43.22 7.17
CA PRO A 181 31.32 42.29 6.48
C PRO A 181 32.18 42.96 5.40
N ARG A 182 33.38 42.41 5.16
CA ARG A 182 34.33 42.90 4.13
C ARG A 182 34.09 42.27 2.75
N ARG A 183 34.49 42.99 1.70
CA ARG A 183 34.32 42.64 0.27
C ARG A 183 35.33 41.60 -0.24
N ASN A 184 34.95 40.90 -1.31
CA ASN A 184 35.83 40.02 -2.10
C ASN A 184 36.93 40.80 -2.85
N PRO A 185 38.12 40.21 -3.06
CA PRO A 185 39.06 40.59 -4.12
C PRO A 185 38.58 40.17 -5.53
N ARG A 186 39.21 40.72 -6.58
CA ARG A 186 39.04 40.33 -8.00
C ARG A 186 40.37 39.79 -8.60
N PRO A 187 40.37 39.16 -9.79
CA PRO A 187 41.39 38.17 -10.18
C PRO A 187 42.49 38.67 -11.14
N THR A 188 43.52 37.83 -11.29
CA THR A 188 44.58 37.84 -12.33
C THR A 188 44.98 36.37 -12.64
N PRO A 189 45.83 36.06 -13.64
CA PRO A 189 45.48 36.03 -15.06
C PRO A 189 45.70 34.64 -15.72
N GLY A 190 45.29 34.46 -16.99
CA GLY A 190 45.40 33.18 -17.73
C GLY A 190 46.36 33.21 -18.93
N ILE A 191 46.75 32.02 -19.42
CA ILE A 191 47.66 31.74 -20.57
C ILE A 191 47.55 30.23 -20.92
N PRO A 192 47.63 29.77 -22.19
CA PRO A 192 47.09 30.26 -23.46
C PRO A 192 46.24 29.16 -24.19
N ARG A 193 45.93 29.32 -25.49
CA ARG A 193 45.36 28.26 -26.36
C ARG A 193 46.28 27.94 -27.55
N PRO A 194 46.33 26.68 -28.05
CA PRO A 194 46.82 26.35 -29.40
C PRO A 194 45.76 26.69 -30.47
N HIS A 195 46.18 26.81 -31.74
CA HIS A 195 45.33 27.29 -32.84
C HIS A 195 44.83 26.20 -33.82
N ARG A 196 43.63 26.45 -34.36
CA ARG A 196 43.10 26.09 -35.70
C ARG A 196 43.41 24.72 -36.33
N ARG A 197 42.33 24.08 -36.78
CA ARG A 197 42.08 23.93 -38.23
C ARG A 197 40.61 24.20 -38.55
N ASN A 198 40.35 24.89 -39.66
CA ASN A 198 39.00 25.12 -40.18
C ASN A 198 38.63 23.99 -41.17
N LEU A 199 37.36 23.60 -41.18
CA LEU A 199 36.63 23.25 -42.41
C LEU A 199 35.22 23.87 -42.30
N GLN A 200 34.64 24.26 -43.43
CA GLN A 200 33.35 24.96 -43.52
C GLN A 200 32.29 24.04 -44.13
N ALA A 201 31.10 24.02 -43.54
CA ALA A 201 29.83 23.72 -44.20
C ALA A 201 28.69 24.35 -43.37
N ALA A 202 27.61 24.79 -44.01
CA ALA A 202 26.52 25.53 -43.38
C ALA A 202 25.51 24.61 -42.66
N GLU A 203 24.80 25.15 -41.66
CA GLU A 203 23.41 25.61 -41.80
C GLU A 203 22.88 26.19 -40.47
N ASP A 204 22.16 27.32 -40.53
CA ASP A 204 21.56 28.00 -39.37
C ASP A 204 20.04 27.74 -39.30
N ILE A 205 19.57 27.19 -38.17
CA ILE A 205 18.14 27.21 -37.79
C ILE A 205 18.04 27.54 -36.29
N PRO A 206 17.36 28.63 -35.88
CA PRO A 206 17.26 29.04 -34.48
C PRO A 206 16.16 28.28 -33.71
N VAL A 207 16.42 28.04 -32.42
CA VAL A 207 15.42 27.55 -31.45
C VAL A 207 14.57 28.72 -30.95
N THR A 208 13.25 28.54 -30.86
CA THR A 208 12.30 29.57 -30.41
C THR A 208 11.55 29.17 -29.12
N ASP A 209 11.72 29.97 -28.07
CA ASP A 209 10.95 29.89 -26.82
C ASP A 209 9.71 30.80 -26.88
N PRO A 210 8.47 30.30 -26.67
CA PRO A 210 7.24 31.09 -26.77
C PRO A 210 6.91 31.86 -25.48
N HIS A 211 7.59 33.00 -25.25
CA HIS A 211 7.19 33.95 -24.20
C HIS A 211 5.87 34.68 -24.56
N VAL A 212 4.74 34.23 -24.01
CA VAL A 212 3.42 34.84 -24.23
C VAL A 212 3.31 36.21 -23.54
N ASN A 213 3.36 37.28 -24.34
CA ASN A 213 3.30 38.67 -23.86
C ASN A 213 1.85 39.14 -23.61
N ARG A 214 1.51 39.41 -22.34
CA ARG A 214 0.15 39.74 -21.86
C ARG A 214 -0.40 41.13 -22.28
N ARG A 215 0.21 41.84 -23.24
CA ARG A 215 -0.18 43.23 -23.61
C ARG A 215 -0.81 43.44 -24.98
N SER A 216 -0.95 42.41 -25.82
CA SER A 216 -1.45 42.57 -27.21
C SER A 216 -2.96 42.31 -27.40
N PHE A 217 -3.72 41.96 -26.37
CA PHE A 217 -5.13 41.52 -26.51
C PHE A 217 -6.18 42.67 -26.47
N LEU A 218 -5.76 43.93 -26.36
CA LEU A 218 -6.66 45.11 -26.23
C LEU A 218 -6.54 46.10 -27.41
N ARG A 219 -6.48 45.57 -28.65
CA ARG A 219 -6.52 46.35 -29.90
C ARG A 219 -7.33 45.64 -31.00
N GLY A 220 -8.54 45.20 -30.67
CA GLY A 220 -9.38 44.36 -31.54
C GLY A 220 -10.84 44.80 -31.69
N ALA A 221 -11.18 46.06 -31.35
CA ALA A 221 -12.55 46.56 -31.46
C ALA A 221 -12.59 48.07 -31.73
N LEU A 222 -12.64 48.46 -33.02
CA LEU A 222 -13.22 49.69 -33.57
C LEU A 222 -13.05 49.74 -35.10
N ALA A 223 -14.11 50.18 -35.80
CA ALA A 223 -14.24 50.52 -37.23
C ALA A 223 -14.74 49.45 -38.23
N THR A 224 -16.07 49.43 -38.47
CA THR A 224 -16.71 49.82 -39.77
C THR A 224 -18.24 49.92 -39.60
N GLY A 225 -18.90 50.85 -40.30
CA GLY A 225 -20.36 50.83 -40.52
C GLY A 225 -20.72 50.10 -41.83
N VAL A 226 -21.95 50.14 -42.35
CA VAL A 226 -23.14 50.95 -42.04
C VAL A 226 -24.42 50.17 -42.39
N GLY A 227 -25.50 50.30 -41.61
CA GLY A 227 -26.88 50.13 -42.12
C GLY A 227 -27.84 49.24 -41.32
N GLY A 228 -29.02 49.78 -40.98
CA GLY A 228 -30.27 49.01 -40.86
C GLY A 228 -30.76 48.58 -39.46
N ALA A 229 -31.92 49.12 -39.07
CA ALA A 229 -32.97 48.51 -38.25
C ALA A 229 -32.62 47.77 -36.93
N THR A 230 -32.82 48.48 -35.81
CA THR A 230 -33.51 48.02 -34.58
C THR A 230 -33.51 46.52 -34.21
N THR A 231 -32.76 46.17 -33.16
CA THR A 231 -33.25 45.25 -32.11
C THR A 231 -32.47 45.47 -30.82
N ALA A 232 -33.14 45.37 -29.67
CA ALA A 232 -32.49 45.51 -28.36
C ALA A 232 -31.74 44.22 -28.00
N ALA A 233 -30.45 44.15 -28.34
CA ALA A 233 -29.60 43.03 -27.97
C ALA A 233 -29.31 43.05 -26.46
N SER A 234 -30.06 42.25 -25.68
CA SER A 234 -29.73 41.99 -24.28
C SER A 234 -28.29 41.51 -24.16
N ALA A 235 -27.50 42.19 -23.33
CA ALA A 235 -26.13 41.79 -23.02
C ALA A 235 -26.14 40.56 -22.11
N THR A 236 -26.46 39.39 -22.69
CA THR A 236 -26.41 38.10 -22.02
C THR A 236 -24.95 37.75 -21.74
N THR A 237 -24.43 38.26 -20.63
CA THR A 237 -23.20 37.75 -20.03
C THR A 237 -23.40 36.28 -19.74
N LEU A 238 -22.83 35.43 -20.60
CA LEU A 238 -22.67 34.00 -20.35
C LEU A 238 -21.68 33.82 -19.20
N ALA A 239 -22.17 34.10 -18.00
CA ALA A 239 -21.61 33.60 -16.76
C ALA A 239 -21.76 32.08 -16.82
N ILE A 240 -20.76 31.43 -17.41
CA ILE A 240 -20.49 30.02 -17.16
C ILE A 240 -20.10 29.92 -15.70
N ASP A 241 -21.12 29.75 -14.85
CA ASP A 241 -20.98 29.11 -13.55
C ASP A 241 -20.49 27.67 -13.82
N ALA A 242 -19.19 27.56 -14.04
CA ALA A 242 -18.41 26.39 -13.72
C ALA A 242 -18.43 26.25 -12.20
N ALA A 243 -19.61 25.91 -11.66
CA ALA A 243 -19.85 25.64 -10.26
C ALA A 243 -18.82 24.60 -9.83
N ALA A 244 -17.80 25.07 -9.12
CA ALA A 244 -16.59 24.30 -8.86
C ALA A 244 -16.99 23.05 -8.07
N GLN A 245 -17.03 21.90 -8.75
CA GLN A 245 -17.27 20.62 -8.11
C GLN A 245 -16.22 20.49 -7.01
N PRO A 246 -16.62 20.37 -5.73
CA PRO A 246 -15.69 20.38 -4.62
C PRO A 246 -14.67 19.27 -4.86
N ASP A 247 -13.38 19.62 -4.80
CA ASP A 247 -12.33 18.69 -5.23
C ASP A 247 -12.40 17.42 -4.35
N PRO A 248 -12.61 16.23 -4.93
CA PRO A 248 -12.74 14.99 -4.15
C PRO A 248 -11.45 14.61 -3.40
N ALA A 249 -10.31 15.25 -3.68
CA ALA A 249 -9.11 15.15 -2.85
C ALA A 249 -9.25 15.95 -1.53
N HIS A 250 -9.87 17.13 -1.57
CA HIS A 250 -10.12 18.00 -0.41
C HIS A 250 -11.41 17.66 0.36
N ALA A 251 -12.07 16.54 0.05
CA ALA A 251 -13.09 15.98 0.94
C ALA A 251 -12.48 15.62 2.30
N THR A 252 -13.12 16.05 3.39
CA THR A 252 -12.66 15.82 4.76
C THR A 252 -12.43 14.34 5.04
N ALA A 253 -11.33 14.02 5.72
CA ALA A 253 -10.99 12.67 6.13
C ALA A 253 -12.03 12.12 7.14
N PRO A 254 -12.26 10.79 7.15
CA PRO A 254 -13.00 10.13 8.21
C PRO A 254 -12.38 10.41 9.60
N PRO A 255 -13.18 10.47 10.68
CA PRO A 255 -12.68 10.67 12.03
C PRO A 255 -11.63 9.63 12.44
N PHE A 256 -10.66 10.06 13.27
CA PHE A 256 -9.65 9.17 13.86
C PHE A 256 -10.27 8.16 14.84
N HIS A 257 -11.22 8.62 15.66
CA HIS A 257 -11.90 7.78 16.64
C HIS A 257 -13.08 7.03 16.02
N GLY A 258 -13.26 5.76 16.41
CA GLY A 258 -14.35 4.92 15.94
C GLY A 258 -14.24 3.47 16.43
N PRO A 259 -15.24 2.61 16.10
CA PRO A 259 -15.14 1.16 16.35
C PRO A 259 -14.12 0.48 15.43
N TYR A 260 -13.90 1.04 14.24
CA TYR A 260 -12.99 0.58 13.21
C TYR A 260 -11.98 1.69 12.90
N GLN A 261 -10.81 1.35 12.38
CA GLN A 261 -9.86 2.36 11.90
C GLN A 261 -10.28 2.95 10.55
N ALA A 262 -10.05 4.26 10.41
CA ALA A 262 -10.22 4.98 9.16
C ALA A 262 -9.30 4.44 8.05
N GLY A 263 -9.74 4.59 6.80
CA GLY A 263 -9.03 4.15 5.59
C GLY A 263 -9.35 2.73 5.13
N ILE A 264 -10.11 1.97 5.93
CA ILE A 264 -10.52 0.60 5.61
C ILE A 264 -11.88 0.62 4.88
N ALA A 265 -12.95 0.86 5.63
CA ALA A 265 -14.34 0.82 5.13
C ALA A 265 -14.75 2.08 4.36
N ASP A 266 -14.06 3.19 4.58
CA ASP A 266 -14.30 4.47 3.92
C ASP A 266 -14.07 4.40 2.41
N ASP A 267 -14.72 5.29 1.65
CA ASP A 267 -14.61 5.26 0.19
C ASP A 267 -13.22 5.75 -0.26
N PRO A 268 -12.60 5.18 -1.31
CA PRO A 268 -11.27 5.58 -1.74
C PRO A 268 -11.24 7.05 -2.17
N ARG A 269 -10.41 7.88 -1.54
CA ARG A 269 -10.24 9.32 -1.87
C ARG A 269 -9.39 9.50 -3.14
N PRO A 270 -9.97 9.82 -4.30
CA PRO A 270 -9.22 9.83 -5.55
C PRO A 270 -8.36 11.10 -5.67
N GLY A 271 -7.14 10.96 -6.19
CA GLY A 271 -6.15 12.04 -6.18
C GLY A 271 -5.34 12.14 -4.89
N SER A 272 -5.60 11.29 -3.89
CA SER A 272 -4.79 11.22 -2.66
C SER A 272 -3.44 10.56 -2.89
N HIS A 273 -2.49 10.93 -2.03
CA HIS A 273 -1.19 10.30 -1.88
C HIS A 273 -1.17 9.38 -0.65
N THR A 274 -0.25 8.41 -0.64
CA THR A 274 -0.01 7.57 0.54
C THR A 274 1.47 7.30 0.78
N ILE A 275 1.82 7.04 2.04
CA ILE A 275 3.02 6.30 2.40
C ILE A 275 2.60 5.05 3.18
N VAL A 276 3.04 3.89 2.68
CA VAL A 276 2.94 2.62 3.40
C VAL A 276 4.33 2.28 3.93
N ALA A 277 4.46 2.19 5.24
CA ALA A 277 5.70 1.88 5.93
C ALA A 277 5.55 0.67 6.85
N SER A 278 6.63 -0.06 7.06
CA SER A 278 6.69 -1.13 8.07
C SER A 278 7.93 -0.97 8.93
N PHE A 279 7.84 -1.44 10.17
CA PHE A 279 8.79 -1.19 11.24
C PHE A 279 9.13 -2.49 11.96
N ASP A 280 10.36 -2.60 12.46
CA ASP A 280 10.68 -3.56 13.50
C ASP A 280 10.53 -2.85 14.87
N ALA A 281 9.90 -3.50 15.84
CA ALA A 281 9.81 -3.03 17.22
C ALA A 281 11.15 -3.28 17.94
N ILE A 282 11.63 -2.28 18.66
CA ILE A 282 12.88 -2.30 19.44
C ILE A 282 12.68 -1.92 20.91
N ALA A 283 11.44 -1.68 21.32
CA ALA A 283 11.03 -1.62 22.73
C ALA A 283 11.56 -2.85 23.49
N ALA A 284 12.12 -2.64 24.68
CA ALA A 284 12.79 -3.66 25.47
C ALA A 284 11.82 -4.68 26.09
N ASP A 285 10.59 -4.26 26.43
CA ASP A 285 9.58 -5.08 27.10
C ASP A 285 8.14 -4.64 26.75
N ARG A 286 7.14 -5.24 27.40
CA ARG A 286 5.71 -4.94 27.19
C ARG A 286 5.32 -3.52 27.66
N ALA A 287 5.99 -2.95 28.66
CA ALA A 287 5.70 -1.60 29.11
C ALA A 287 6.17 -0.57 28.08
N GLU A 288 7.42 -0.70 27.58
CA GLU A 288 7.90 0.14 26.47
C GLU A 288 7.08 -0.05 25.18
N LEU A 289 6.58 -1.26 24.92
CA LEU A 289 5.64 -1.50 23.80
C LEU A 289 4.29 -0.79 24.03
N THR A 290 3.80 -0.72 25.27
CA THR A 290 2.57 0.02 25.61
C THR A 290 2.75 1.51 25.42
N ASP A 291 3.89 2.06 25.83
CA ASP A 291 4.19 3.48 25.62
C ASP A 291 4.48 3.81 24.15
N LEU A 292 5.01 2.86 23.36
CA LEU A 292 5.05 2.98 21.89
C LEU A 292 3.64 3.10 21.28
N PHE A 293 2.70 2.24 21.68
CA PHE A 293 1.33 2.29 21.16
C PHE A 293 0.56 3.55 21.60
N ARG A 294 0.79 4.04 22.82
CA ARG A 294 0.31 5.36 23.28
C ARG A 294 0.90 6.49 22.44
N ALA A 295 2.23 6.53 22.26
CA ALA A 295 2.89 7.53 21.44
C ALA A 295 2.44 7.52 19.96
N LEU A 296 2.17 6.33 19.40
CA LEU A 296 1.57 6.18 18.06
C LEU A 296 0.15 6.75 18.02
N THR A 297 -0.68 6.45 19.01
CA THR A 297 -2.05 6.98 19.13
C THR A 297 -2.04 8.51 19.24
N ASP A 298 -1.22 9.05 20.14
CA ASP A 298 -1.13 10.48 20.40
C ASP A 298 -0.61 11.27 19.20
N GLN A 299 0.36 10.73 18.46
CA GLN A 299 0.81 11.36 17.22
C GLN A 299 -0.25 11.25 16.13
N ALA A 300 -0.88 10.08 15.94
CA ALA A 300 -1.93 9.92 14.96
C ALA A 300 -3.11 10.89 15.22
N ARG A 301 -3.65 10.90 16.45
CA ARG A 301 -4.74 11.79 16.90
C ARG A 301 -4.41 13.27 16.67
N ARG A 302 -3.16 13.70 16.95
CA ARG A 302 -2.71 15.07 16.65
C ARG A 302 -2.62 15.34 15.16
N LEU A 303 -1.98 14.45 14.40
CA LEU A 303 -1.74 14.63 12.96
C LEU A 303 -3.01 14.53 12.09
N THR A 304 -4.05 13.82 12.55
CA THR A 304 -5.37 13.83 11.91
C THR A 304 -6.18 15.08 12.26
N THR A 305 -6.00 15.62 13.46
CA THR A 305 -6.73 16.82 13.93
C THR A 305 -6.09 18.13 13.43
N GLY A 306 -4.77 18.12 13.21
CA GLY A 306 -4.00 19.30 12.82
C GLY A 306 -3.85 20.32 13.97
N GLY A 307 -3.71 21.59 13.60
CA GLY A 307 -3.55 22.71 14.52
C GLY A 307 -2.11 23.15 14.77
N PRO A 308 -1.90 24.15 15.65
CA PRO A 308 -0.60 24.77 15.86
C PRO A 308 0.41 23.82 16.52
N ALA A 309 1.65 23.86 16.04
CA ALA A 309 2.75 23.12 16.63
C ALA A 309 2.93 23.49 18.12
N PRO A 310 3.00 22.52 19.06
CA PRO A 310 3.08 22.81 20.49
C PRO A 310 4.25 23.73 20.84
N ALA A 311 3.99 24.79 21.60
CA ALA A 311 5.00 25.74 22.02
C ALA A 311 6.06 25.06 22.90
N VAL A 312 7.33 25.31 22.62
CA VAL A 312 8.49 24.77 23.35
C VAL A 312 9.33 25.90 23.95
N GLY A 313 10.07 25.61 25.02
CA GLY A 313 10.98 26.58 25.63
C GLY A 313 12.09 27.01 24.67
N ILE A 314 12.62 28.23 24.87
CA ILE A 314 13.56 28.93 23.95
C ILE A 314 14.80 28.09 23.58
N THR A 315 15.23 27.18 24.46
CA THR A 315 16.41 26.32 24.29
C THR A 315 16.10 24.90 23.80
N ALA A 316 14.82 24.54 23.66
CA ALA A 316 14.41 23.21 23.21
C ALA A 316 14.40 23.11 21.68
N PRO A 317 14.64 21.92 21.10
CA PRO A 317 14.37 21.68 19.67
C PRO A 317 12.90 21.93 19.33
N PRO A 318 12.57 22.38 18.11
CA PRO A 318 11.19 22.50 17.66
C PRO A 318 10.38 21.21 17.86
N SER A 319 9.15 21.35 18.32
CA SER A 319 8.19 20.26 18.51
C SER A 319 7.90 19.55 17.17
N ASP A 320 7.57 20.34 16.15
CA ASP A 320 7.29 19.90 14.78
C ASP A 320 8.52 19.95 13.85
N SER A 321 8.37 19.63 12.57
CA SER A 321 9.38 19.82 11.52
C SER A 321 9.22 21.11 10.71
N GLY A 322 8.07 21.77 10.79
CA GLY A 322 7.74 22.98 10.04
C GLY A 322 7.52 22.75 8.55
N VAL A 323 7.37 21.49 8.11
CA VAL A 323 7.17 21.14 6.69
C VAL A 323 5.84 21.71 6.16
N LEU A 324 4.80 21.68 6.98
CA LEU A 324 3.46 22.18 6.67
C LEU A 324 3.23 23.61 7.22
N GLY A 325 4.29 24.30 7.64
CA GLY A 325 4.19 25.60 8.33
C GLY A 325 4.01 25.48 9.86
N PRO A 326 3.55 26.54 10.54
CA PRO A 326 3.38 26.59 11.99
C PRO A 326 2.03 26.03 12.49
N ASP A 327 1.06 25.90 11.58
CA ASP A 327 -0.31 25.44 11.83
C ASP A 327 -0.61 24.31 10.83
N VAL A 328 -0.81 23.09 11.33
CA VAL A 328 -0.88 21.88 10.50
C VAL A 328 -2.32 21.68 9.98
N PRO A 329 -2.53 21.44 8.66
CA PRO A 329 -3.85 21.15 8.11
C PRO A 329 -4.57 20.00 8.84
N GLY A 330 -5.75 20.31 9.38
CA GLY A 330 -6.59 19.37 10.12
C GLY A 330 -7.63 18.68 9.24
N GLY A 331 -8.01 17.45 9.57
CA GLY A 331 -9.05 16.71 8.86
C GLY A 331 -8.64 16.24 7.46
N GLU A 332 -7.34 16.20 7.14
CA GLU A 332 -6.84 15.76 5.83
C GLU A 332 -6.19 14.37 5.85
N LEU A 333 -5.50 14.03 6.94
CA LEU A 333 -4.76 12.78 7.09
C LEU A 333 -5.67 11.63 7.55
N ILE A 334 -5.42 10.44 6.99
CA ILE A 334 -5.93 9.15 7.45
C ILE A 334 -4.74 8.32 7.93
N THR A 335 -4.89 7.66 9.07
CA THR A 335 -3.87 6.77 9.65
C THR A 335 -4.45 5.37 9.90
N THR A 336 -3.75 4.33 9.48
CA THR A 336 -4.14 2.94 9.74
C THR A 336 -2.91 2.16 10.26
N LEU A 337 -2.99 1.67 11.49
CA LEU A 337 -1.93 0.92 12.18
C LEU A 337 -2.28 -0.58 12.24
N GLY A 338 -1.29 -1.43 11.93
CA GLY A 338 -1.43 -2.88 12.03
C GLY A 338 -0.21 -3.57 12.66
N VAL A 339 -0.44 -4.75 13.20
CA VAL A 339 0.57 -5.59 13.88
C VAL A 339 0.89 -6.83 13.06
N GLY A 340 2.18 -7.11 12.87
CA GLY A 340 2.67 -8.26 12.12
C GLY A 340 2.87 -9.48 13.01
N ALA A 341 2.86 -10.68 12.42
CA ALA A 341 3.03 -11.95 13.14
C ALA A 341 4.33 -12.08 13.96
N ALA A 342 5.34 -11.24 13.66
CA ALA A 342 6.62 -11.19 14.35
C ALA A 342 6.57 -10.46 15.71
N LEU A 343 5.61 -9.53 15.92
CA LEU A 343 5.41 -8.85 17.21
C LEU A 343 5.00 -9.81 18.33
N PHE A 344 4.53 -11.00 17.97
CA PHE A 344 4.03 -12.06 18.84
C PHE A 344 5.08 -13.17 19.06
N ASP A 345 6.36 -12.79 19.08
CA ASP A 345 7.44 -13.64 19.60
C ASP A 345 7.61 -13.45 21.12
N ASP A 346 8.66 -14.04 21.67
CA ASP A 346 8.90 -14.09 23.11
C ASP A 346 9.23 -12.71 23.74
N ARG A 347 9.58 -11.67 22.95
CA ARG A 347 9.98 -10.34 23.45
C ARG A 347 8.98 -9.72 24.43
N TYR A 348 7.70 -9.88 24.13
CA TYR A 348 6.61 -9.19 24.83
C TYR A 348 5.66 -10.15 25.58
N GLY A 349 5.93 -11.46 25.50
CA GLY A 349 5.09 -12.51 26.07
C GLY A 349 3.67 -12.53 25.50
N LEU A 350 3.50 -12.18 24.22
CA LEU A 350 2.20 -12.08 23.54
C LEU A 350 1.89 -13.30 22.64
N ALA A 351 2.75 -14.32 22.62
CA ALA A 351 2.66 -15.44 21.68
C ALA A 351 1.34 -16.22 21.75
N ASP A 352 0.74 -16.30 22.93
CA ASP A 352 -0.59 -16.87 23.21
C ASP A 352 -1.73 -16.02 22.62
N LYS A 353 -1.58 -14.69 22.63
CA LYS A 353 -2.56 -13.74 22.07
C LYS A 353 -2.53 -13.64 20.54
N ARG A 354 -1.63 -14.34 19.82
CA ARG A 354 -1.56 -14.26 18.34
C ARG A 354 -2.76 -14.93 17.66
N PRO A 355 -3.52 -14.23 16.79
CA PRO A 355 -4.59 -14.83 16.02
C PRO A 355 -4.07 -15.93 15.08
N ALA A 356 -4.79 -17.05 14.97
CA ALA A 356 -4.32 -18.24 14.25
C ALA A 356 -4.12 -18.05 12.74
N ALA A 357 -4.74 -17.03 12.15
CA ALA A 357 -4.55 -16.63 10.75
C ALA A 357 -3.50 -15.51 10.55
N LEU A 358 -2.96 -14.92 11.64
CA LEU A 358 -1.85 -13.96 11.55
C LEU A 358 -0.51 -14.69 11.44
N THR A 359 -0.19 -15.16 10.23
CA THR A 359 1.12 -15.73 9.90
C THR A 359 2.06 -14.69 9.29
N THR A 360 3.34 -15.03 9.16
CA THR A 360 4.17 -14.38 8.14
C THR A 360 3.60 -14.65 6.75
N MET A 361 3.75 -13.69 5.82
CA MET A 361 3.32 -13.87 4.43
C MET A 361 4.12 -15.00 3.77
N PRO A 362 3.48 -16.06 3.24
CA PRO A 362 4.17 -17.12 2.51
C PRO A 362 4.62 -16.64 1.13
N THR A 363 5.51 -17.41 0.50
CA THR A 363 5.95 -17.17 -0.89
C THR A 363 5.00 -17.88 -1.87
N PHE A 364 4.48 -17.15 -2.84
CA PHE A 364 3.58 -17.68 -3.86
C PHE A 364 4.31 -18.08 -5.15
N ALA A 365 3.58 -18.69 -6.10
CA ALA A 365 4.08 -18.84 -7.46
C ALA A 365 4.36 -17.46 -8.09
N ASN A 366 5.42 -17.38 -8.90
CA ASN A 366 5.88 -16.16 -9.58
C ASN A 366 6.38 -15.01 -8.65
N ASP A 367 6.46 -15.25 -7.34
CA ASP A 367 7.08 -14.32 -6.39
C ASP A 367 8.59 -14.16 -6.63
N ASN A 368 9.06 -12.92 -6.51
CA ASN A 368 10.46 -12.50 -6.56
C ASN A 368 10.81 -11.70 -5.29
N LEU A 369 10.35 -12.19 -4.14
CA LEU A 369 10.46 -11.50 -2.84
C LEU A 369 11.89 -11.09 -2.50
N GLN A 370 12.07 -9.83 -2.14
CA GLN A 370 13.32 -9.24 -1.68
C GLN A 370 13.21 -9.04 -0.16
N PRO A 371 13.99 -9.76 0.68
CA PRO A 371 13.84 -9.72 2.13
C PRO A 371 13.83 -8.33 2.82
N PRO A 372 14.56 -7.30 2.33
CA PRO A 372 14.45 -5.94 2.87
C PRO A 372 13.06 -5.30 2.70
N TRP A 373 12.31 -5.72 1.68
CA TRP A 373 10.96 -5.24 1.35
C TRP A 373 9.85 -6.11 1.93
N CYS A 374 10.18 -7.07 2.82
CA CYS A 374 9.25 -8.08 3.31
C CYS A 374 9.03 -7.98 4.83
N HIS A 375 7.76 -8.11 5.24
CA HIS A 375 7.27 -8.25 6.62
C HIS A 375 7.65 -7.07 7.55
N GLY A 376 7.37 -7.22 8.84
CA GLY A 376 7.75 -6.33 9.95
C GLY A 376 6.95 -6.68 11.21
N ASP A 377 7.21 -5.99 12.32
CA ASP A 377 6.43 -6.09 13.55
C ASP A 377 5.19 -5.17 13.51
N LEU A 378 5.30 -4.03 12.82
CA LEU A 378 4.22 -3.06 12.65
C LEU A 378 4.09 -2.63 11.17
N SER A 379 2.89 -2.28 10.74
CA SER A 379 2.59 -1.59 9.48
C SER A 379 1.84 -0.29 9.75
N LEU A 380 2.20 0.78 9.04
CA LEU A 380 1.53 2.06 9.09
C LEU A 380 1.19 2.51 7.67
N GLN A 381 -0.09 2.72 7.41
CA GLN A 381 -0.58 3.44 6.23
C GLN A 381 -0.91 4.88 6.63
N LEU A 382 -0.37 5.83 5.87
CA LEU A 382 -0.64 7.26 5.98
C LEU A 382 -1.20 7.71 4.63
N THR A 383 -2.38 8.33 4.58
CA THR A 383 -3.03 8.77 3.34
C THR A 383 -3.59 10.18 3.50
N ALA A 384 -3.27 11.10 2.59
CA ALA A 384 -3.66 12.51 2.63
C ALA A 384 -3.89 13.04 1.20
N PRO A 385 -4.45 14.26 0.99
CA PRO A 385 -4.54 14.84 -0.35
C PRO A 385 -3.14 14.99 -0.97
N ASP A 386 -2.16 15.42 -0.16
CA ASP A 386 -0.82 15.81 -0.62
C ASP A 386 0.32 14.91 -0.10
N PRO A 387 1.42 14.77 -0.87
CA PRO A 387 2.51 13.85 -0.57
C PRO A 387 3.45 14.33 0.56
N ASP A 388 3.53 15.63 0.79
CA ASP A 388 4.28 16.24 1.88
C ASP A 388 3.54 16.15 3.22
N THR A 389 2.20 16.24 3.25
CA THR A 389 1.40 15.89 4.43
C THR A 389 1.65 14.44 4.87
N CYS A 390 1.72 13.50 3.92
CA CYS A 390 2.11 12.12 4.22
C CYS A 390 3.56 12.01 4.76
N ALA A 391 4.49 12.80 4.21
CA ALA A 391 5.90 12.78 4.60
C ALA A 391 6.17 13.44 5.97
N HIS A 392 5.44 14.51 6.29
CA HIS A 392 5.39 15.17 7.60
C HIS A 392 4.88 14.19 8.66
N ALA A 393 3.72 13.58 8.45
CA ALA A 393 3.15 12.62 9.39
C ALA A 393 4.11 11.45 9.70
N LEU A 394 4.78 10.88 8.68
CA LEU A 394 5.81 9.87 8.90
C LEU A 394 7.00 10.40 9.71
N ARG A 395 7.43 11.64 9.45
CA ARG A 395 8.58 12.28 10.11
C ARG A 395 8.30 12.54 11.59
N GLU A 396 7.09 12.97 11.95
CA GLU A 396 6.73 13.25 13.33
C GLU A 396 6.46 11.98 14.14
N ILE A 397 5.80 10.99 13.55
CA ILE A 397 5.69 9.66 14.15
C ILE A 397 7.09 9.07 14.41
N THR A 398 7.99 9.06 13.41
CA THR A 398 9.36 8.53 13.58
C THR A 398 10.31 9.42 14.41
N ARG A 399 9.94 10.67 14.70
CA ARG A 399 10.59 11.49 15.74
C ARG A 399 10.20 10.99 17.12
N ALA A 400 8.89 10.85 17.37
CA ALA A 400 8.34 10.48 18.66
C ALA A 400 8.70 9.03 19.08
N THR A 401 8.66 8.09 18.14
CA THR A 401 8.84 6.65 18.44
C THR A 401 10.27 6.15 18.31
N ARG A 402 11.26 7.04 18.13
CA ARG A 402 12.65 6.69 17.74
C ARG A 402 13.35 5.67 18.65
N GLY A 403 13.01 5.65 19.93
CA GLY A 403 13.57 4.70 20.90
C GLY A 403 12.96 3.29 20.84
N ALA A 404 11.73 3.16 20.33
CA ALA A 404 10.91 1.96 20.50
C ALA A 404 10.51 1.26 19.19
N MET A 405 10.60 1.91 18.02
CA MET A 405 10.53 1.24 16.72
C MET A 405 11.48 1.84 15.68
N ARG A 406 11.95 1.01 14.74
CA ARG A 406 12.81 1.43 13.61
C ARG A 406 12.12 1.20 12.26
N PRO A 407 12.20 2.12 11.28
CA PRO A 407 11.73 1.87 9.93
C PRO A 407 12.49 0.69 9.30
N ARG A 408 11.75 -0.23 8.69
CA ARG A 408 12.27 -1.42 8.00
C ARG A 408 12.26 -1.22 6.49
N TRP A 409 11.10 -0.85 5.95
CA TRP A 409 10.91 -0.38 4.57
C TRP A 409 9.77 0.63 4.53
N ARG A 410 9.76 1.47 3.47
CA ARG A 410 8.62 2.32 3.13
C ARG A 410 8.46 2.41 1.62
N ILE A 411 7.25 2.64 1.15
CA ILE A 411 6.96 2.96 -0.24
C ILE A 411 5.93 4.10 -0.30
N ASN A 412 6.18 5.05 -1.20
CA ASN A 412 5.28 6.16 -1.49
C ASN A 412 4.36 5.74 -2.65
N GLY A 413 3.09 6.17 -2.64
CA GLY A 413 2.14 5.89 -3.70
C GLY A 413 1.09 6.98 -3.89
N PHE A 414 0.22 6.79 -4.87
CA PHE A 414 -0.84 7.72 -5.25
C PHE A 414 -2.04 6.97 -5.85
N LEU A 415 -3.24 7.49 -5.61
CA LEU A 415 -4.47 7.04 -6.25
C LEU A 415 -4.87 8.05 -7.33
N GLY A 416 -5.03 7.59 -8.57
CA GLY A 416 -5.43 8.47 -9.66
C GLY A 416 -6.80 9.13 -9.42
N ARG A 417 -6.98 10.35 -9.94
CA ARG A 417 -8.33 10.94 -10.07
C ARG A 417 -9.12 10.19 -11.17
N PRO A 418 -10.45 10.10 -11.11
CA PRO A 418 -11.27 9.54 -12.18
C PRO A 418 -11.08 10.31 -13.48
N ARG A 419 -11.02 9.61 -14.62
CA ARG A 419 -10.86 10.22 -15.94
C ARG A 419 -11.65 9.45 -17.01
N PRO A 420 -12.77 9.99 -17.52
CA PRO A 420 -13.45 11.22 -17.08
C PRO A 420 -14.19 11.06 -15.74
N ALA A 421 -14.69 9.87 -15.43
CA ALA A 421 -15.49 9.55 -14.24
C ALA A 421 -15.39 8.06 -13.87
N GLY A 422 -15.97 7.69 -12.73
CA GLY A 422 -15.98 6.30 -12.21
C GLY A 422 -14.73 5.94 -11.43
N THR A 423 -14.37 4.66 -11.44
CA THR A 423 -13.20 4.14 -10.71
C THR A 423 -11.88 4.72 -11.25
N PRO A 424 -10.90 5.07 -10.38
CA PRO A 424 -9.51 5.36 -10.75
C PRO A 424 -8.83 4.27 -11.59
N ARG A 425 -7.70 4.63 -12.23
CA ARG A 425 -6.89 3.70 -13.04
C ARG A 425 -5.60 3.27 -12.34
N ASN A 426 -5.19 2.03 -12.59
CA ASN A 426 -3.84 1.55 -12.30
C ASN A 426 -2.87 1.87 -13.47
N LEU A 427 -1.57 1.60 -13.29
CA LEU A 427 -0.54 1.94 -14.29
C LEU A 427 -0.52 1.03 -15.54
N PHE A 428 -1.30 -0.05 -15.58
CA PHE A 428 -1.62 -0.74 -16.84
C PHE A 428 -2.74 -0.04 -17.64
N GLY A 429 -3.31 1.05 -17.11
CA GLY A 429 -4.37 1.86 -17.72
C GLY A 429 -5.80 1.36 -17.43
N PHE A 430 -5.95 0.25 -16.72
CA PHE A 430 -7.25 -0.36 -16.38
C PHE A 430 -7.88 0.31 -15.16
N LYS A 431 -9.21 0.41 -15.15
CA LYS A 431 -9.97 0.86 -13.97
C LYS A 431 -9.89 -0.17 -12.86
N ASP A 432 -9.50 0.24 -11.66
CA ASP A 432 -9.13 -0.68 -10.58
C ASP A 432 -9.82 -0.33 -9.25
N GLY A 433 -10.80 -1.16 -8.87
CA GLY A 433 -11.65 -0.94 -7.69
C GLY A 433 -13.08 -1.46 -7.85
N ILE A 434 -13.58 -1.48 -9.10
CA ILE A 434 -14.98 -1.74 -9.51
C ILE A 434 -15.68 -2.85 -8.71
N ALA A 435 -15.08 -4.04 -8.62
CA ALA A 435 -15.71 -5.25 -8.07
C ALA A 435 -15.28 -5.55 -6.61
N ASN A 436 -15.12 -4.51 -5.79
CA ASN A 436 -15.03 -4.65 -4.34
C ASN A 436 -16.39 -5.09 -3.74
N PRO A 437 -16.41 -5.69 -2.54
CA PRO A 437 -17.67 -5.96 -1.82
C PRO A 437 -18.36 -4.67 -1.37
N ASP A 438 -19.70 -4.71 -1.34
CA ASP A 438 -20.55 -3.67 -0.76
C ASP A 438 -20.38 -3.57 0.77
N ARG A 439 -20.90 -2.51 1.40
CA ARG A 439 -20.75 -2.32 2.86
C ARG A 439 -21.53 -3.33 3.71
N THR A 440 -22.62 -3.92 3.18
CA THR A 440 -23.27 -5.12 3.75
C THR A 440 -22.32 -6.33 3.81
N ASP A 441 -21.31 -6.29 2.94
CA ASP A 441 -20.17 -7.19 2.83
C ASP A 441 -19.42 -7.43 4.16
N PHE A 442 -19.34 -6.38 4.98
CA PHE A 442 -18.14 -6.15 5.78
C PHE A 442 -18.09 -6.97 7.06
N ASP A 443 -19.22 -7.19 7.73
CA ASP A 443 -19.26 -7.94 8.99
C ASP A 443 -18.88 -9.42 8.79
N HIS A 444 -19.10 -9.98 7.59
CA HIS A 444 -18.75 -11.37 7.27
C HIS A 444 -17.48 -11.52 6.43
N LEU A 445 -17.09 -10.52 5.62
CA LEU A 445 -15.87 -10.57 4.81
C LEU A 445 -14.67 -9.82 5.37
N ILE A 446 -14.85 -8.73 6.12
CA ILE A 446 -13.79 -7.73 6.36
C ILE A 446 -13.40 -7.64 7.83
N TRP A 447 -14.38 -7.55 8.72
CA TRP A 447 -14.13 -7.38 10.16
C TRP A 447 -13.90 -8.71 10.87
N THR A 448 -12.92 -8.75 11.77
CA THR A 448 -12.69 -9.87 12.69
C THR A 448 -13.66 -9.82 13.87
N GLY A 449 -14.10 -10.99 14.36
CA GLY A 449 -15.03 -11.10 15.49
C GLY A 449 -14.70 -12.31 16.36
N ASP A 450 -15.74 -13.02 16.80
CA ASP A 450 -15.69 -14.13 17.77
C ASP A 450 -14.84 -15.34 17.32
N ASP A 451 -14.47 -15.39 16.02
CA ASP A 451 -13.53 -16.34 15.41
C ASP A 451 -12.05 -15.94 15.62
N THR A 452 -11.79 -14.86 16.35
CA THR A 452 -10.46 -14.34 16.67
C THR A 452 -10.32 -14.05 18.18
N PRO A 453 -9.08 -13.94 18.72
CA PRO A 453 -8.88 -13.53 20.11
C PRO A 453 -9.60 -12.22 20.41
N ALA A 454 -10.30 -12.11 21.54
CA ALA A 454 -11.25 -11.01 21.82
C ALA A 454 -10.66 -9.59 21.67
N TRP A 455 -9.34 -9.42 21.86
CA TRP A 455 -8.66 -8.14 21.66
C TRP A 455 -8.67 -7.66 20.20
N ALA A 456 -8.78 -8.60 19.24
CA ALA A 456 -8.72 -8.38 17.80
C ALA A 456 -10.11 -8.19 17.16
N ALA A 457 -11.20 -8.30 17.93
CA ALA A 457 -12.55 -8.06 17.41
C ALA A 457 -12.72 -6.60 16.96
N GLY A 458 -13.26 -6.38 15.76
CA GLY A 458 -13.30 -5.07 15.09
C GLY A 458 -12.00 -4.67 14.37
N GLY A 459 -11.00 -5.55 14.34
CA GLY A 459 -9.84 -5.41 13.44
C GLY A 459 -10.13 -5.92 12.02
N SER A 460 -9.09 -5.98 11.19
CA SER A 460 -9.13 -6.64 9.88
C SER A 460 -7.73 -7.12 9.49
N TYR A 461 -7.59 -8.29 8.85
CA TYR A 461 -6.30 -8.71 8.32
C TYR A 461 -5.96 -7.87 7.10
N LEU A 462 -4.82 -7.18 7.16
CA LEU A 462 -4.25 -6.40 6.07
C LEU A 462 -3.17 -7.23 5.36
N VAL A 463 -3.40 -7.49 4.08
CA VAL A 463 -2.39 -8.03 3.17
C VAL A 463 -1.81 -6.89 2.33
N ILE A 464 -0.51 -6.68 2.46
CA ILE A 464 0.28 -5.75 1.64
C ILE A 464 1.09 -6.59 0.66
N ARG A 465 1.04 -6.26 -0.63
CA ARG A 465 1.87 -6.88 -1.69
C ARG A 465 2.45 -5.77 -2.56
N LEU A 466 3.77 -5.72 -2.68
CA LEU A 466 4.46 -4.76 -3.54
C LEU A 466 4.70 -5.42 -4.89
N ILE A 467 3.98 -4.98 -5.93
CA ILE A 467 3.91 -5.63 -7.23
C ILE A 467 4.45 -4.68 -8.28
N ARG A 468 5.64 -4.96 -8.83
CA ARG A 468 6.16 -4.19 -9.97
C ARG A 468 5.37 -4.55 -11.23
N MET A 469 5.05 -3.56 -12.05
CA MET A 469 4.46 -3.70 -13.38
C MET A 469 5.57 -3.59 -14.43
N LEU A 470 5.61 -4.50 -15.39
CA LEU A 470 6.59 -4.54 -16.48
C LEU A 470 6.05 -3.75 -17.68
N VAL A 471 5.88 -2.44 -17.50
CA VAL A 471 5.12 -1.56 -18.39
C VAL A 471 5.66 -1.54 -19.82
N GLU A 472 6.98 -1.62 -20.03
CA GLU A 472 7.60 -1.67 -21.36
C GLU A 472 7.26 -2.95 -22.12
N PHE A 473 6.91 -4.03 -21.42
CA PHE A 473 6.45 -5.28 -22.03
C PHE A 473 4.94 -5.25 -22.25
N TRP A 474 4.20 -4.65 -21.32
CA TRP A 474 2.75 -4.44 -21.40
C TRP A 474 2.32 -3.57 -22.59
N ASP A 475 3.01 -2.45 -22.82
CA ASP A 475 2.73 -1.50 -23.91
C ASP A 475 3.01 -2.06 -25.32
N ARG A 476 3.55 -3.29 -25.39
CA ARG A 476 3.78 -4.04 -26.64
C ARG A 476 2.72 -5.14 -26.87
N VAL A 477 1.78 -5.32 -25.94
CA VAL A 477 0.61 -6.20 -26.07
C VAL A 477 -0.50 -5.43 -26.78
N ASP A 478 -1.22 -6.07 -27.71
CA ASP A 478 -2.35 -5.43 -28.38
C ASP A 478 -3.55 -5.26 -27.43
N ILE A 479 -4.44 -4.31 -27.77
CA ILE A 479 -5.55 -3.94 -26.89
C ILE A 479 -6.61 -5.03 -26.74
N VAL A 480 -6.74 -5.97 -27.69
CA VAL A 480 -7.69 -7.09 -27.54
C VAL A 480 -7.12 -8.05 -26.51
N GLU A 481 -5.84 -8.40 -26.62
CA GLU A 481 -5.19 -9.29 -25.67
C GLU A 481 -5.07 -8.68 -24.27
N GLN A 482 -4.72 -7.39 -24.13
CA GLN A 482 -4.73 -6.71 -22.82
C GLN A 482 -6.11 -6.83 -22.13
N GLN A 483 -7.19 -6.70 -22.89
CA GLN A 483 -8.57 -6.78 -22.38
C GLN A 483 -8.98 -8.23 -22.09
N ASN A 484 -8.54 -9.21 -22.90
CA ASN A 484 -8.70 -10.65 -22.64
C ASN A 484 -8.01 -11.06 -21.32
N MET A 485 -6.78 -10.59 -21.09
CA MET A 485 -6.03 -10.89 -19.86
C MET A 485 -6.76 -10.38 -18.62
N PHE A 486 -7.41 -9.22 -18.69
CA PHE A 486 -8.19 -8.70 -17.56
C PHE A 486 -9.62 -9.25 -17.45
N GLY A 487 -10.29 -9.52 -18.58
CA GLY A 487 -11.72 -9.84 -18.66
C GLY A 487 -12.64 -8.61 -18.59
N ARG A 488 -12.10 -7.41 -18.81
CA ARG A 488 -12.82 -6.13 -18.87
C ARG A 488 -12.31 -5.26 -20.03
N THR A 489 -13.11 -4.31 -20.50
CA THR A 489 -12.65 -3.27 -21.43
C THR A 489 -11.68 -2.32 -20.72
N ARG A 490 -10.70 -1.78 -21.45
CA ARG A 490 -9.73 -0.84 -20.87
C ARG A 490 -10.31 0.55 -20.70
N ASP A 491 -11.17 0.98 -21.62
CA ASP A 491 -11.68 2.35 -21.72
C ASP A 491 -12.81 2.62 -20.73
N THR A 492 -13.96 1.94 -20.86
CA THR A 492 -15.12 2.10 -19.98
C THR A 492 -14.93 1.38 -18.65
N GLY A 493 -14.20 0.26 -18.66
CA GLY A 493 -14.08 -0.64 -17.52
C GLY A 493 -15.24 -1.64 -17.41
N ALA A 494 -16.07 -1.80 -18.44
CA ALA A 494 -17.15 -2.80 -18.47
C ALA A 494 -16.59 -4.24 -18.53
N PRO A 495 -17.32 -5.28 -18.10
CA PRO A 495 -16.98 -6.65 -18.47
C PRO A 495 -17.13 -6.85 -19.99
N LEU A 496 -16.40 -7.81 -20.59
CA LEU A 496 -16.40 -7.98 -22.06
C LEU A 496 -17.77 -8.41 -22.62
N ASN A 497 -18.67 -8.91 -21.77
CA ASN A 497 -20.08 -9.22 -22.10
C ASN A 497 -21.08 -8.14 -21.64
N GLY A 498 -20.63 -6.97 -21.16
CA GLY A 498 -21.48 -5.88 -20.67
C GLY A 498 -21.19 -4.53 -21.34
N ALA A 499 -21.89 -3.48 -20.89
CA ALA A 499 -21.84 -2.14 -21.50
C ALA A 499 -21.34 -1.05 -20.53
N ARG A 500 -21.53 -1.23 -19.22
CA ARG A 500 -21.19 -0.25 -18.17
C ARG A 500 -20.11 -0.79 -17.25
N GLU A 501 -19.36 0.13 -16.65
CA GLU A 501 -18.38 -0.16 -15.60
C GLU A 501 -18.98 -1.00 -14.46
N THR A 502 -20.16 -0.61 -13.98
CA THR A 502 -20.89 -1.26 -12.87
C THR A 502 -21.57 -2.56 -13.25
N ASP A 503 -21.54 -2.98 -14.51
CA ASP A 503 -22.13 -4.27 -14.90
C ASP A 503 -21.35 -5.42 -14.25
N THR A 504 -22.08 -6.32 -13.61
CA THR A 504 -21.56 -7.59 -13.11
C THR A 504 -21.60 -8.61 -14.26
N PRO A 505 -20.47 -9.25 -14.62
CA PRO A 505 -20.49 -10.36 -15.56
C PRO A 505 -21.17 -11.56 -14.90
N ASP A 506 -22.14 -12.13 -15.60
CA ASP A 506 -22.50 -13.54 -15.40
C ASP A 506 -21.48 -14.41 -16.14
N PHE A 507 -21.08 -15.52 -15.52
CA PHE A 507 -20.14 -16.51 -16.07
C PHE A 507 -20.82 -17.85 -16.41
N SER A 508 -22.09 -18.02 -16.03
CA SER A 508 -22.90 -19.18 -16.40
C SER A 508 -23.42 -19.09 -17.85
N ASP A 509 -23.64 -17.88 -18.35
CA ASP A 509 -23.97 -17.59 -19.76
C ASP A 509 -22.79 -17.74 -20.73
N ASP A 510 -21.53 -17.78 -20.24
CA ASP A 510 -20.32 -17.99 -21.04
C ASP A 510 -19.44 -19.11 -20.44
N PRO A 511 -19.93 -20.36 -20.36
CA PRO A 511 -19.27 -21.43 -19.60
C PRO A 511 -17.93 -21.87 -20.22
N GLU A 512 -17.77 -21.72 -21.53
CA GLU A 512 -16.54 -22.04 -22.27
C GLU A 512 -15.52 -20.88 -22.27
N GLY A 513 -15.90 -19.69 -21.79
CA GLY A 513 -15.03 -18.50 -21.78
C GLY A 513 -14.76 -17.91 -23.17
N THR A 514 -15.78 -17.89 -24.02
CA THR A 514 -15.73 -17.36 -25.40
C THR A 514 -15.74 -15.83 -25.46
N VAL A 515 -16.26 -15.15 -24.43
CA VAL A 515 -16.32 -13.69 -24.35
C VAL A 515 -15.46 -13.16 -23.20
N ILE A 516 -15.49 -13.82 -22.03
CA ILE A 516 -14.56 -13.54 -20.92
C ILE A 516 -13.73 -14.81 -20.68
N PRO A 517 -12.45 -14.84 -21.11
CA PRO A 517 -11.61 -16.04 -21.04
C PRO A 517 -11.57 -16.68 -19.64
N LEU A 518 -11.58 -18.01 -19.60
CA LEU A 518 -11.55 -18.79 -18.34
C LEU A 518 -10.33 -18.47 -17.45
N ASN A 519 -9.24 -18.02 -18.06
CA ASN A 519 -8.00 -17.62 -17.42
C ASN A 519 -7.85 -16.08 -17.23
N SER A 520 -8.89 -15.29 -17.50
CA SER A 520 -8.85 -13.83 -17.31
C SER A 520 -8.83 -13.45 -15.83
N HIS A 521 -8.16 -12.34 -15.51
CA HIS A 521 -7.90 -11.88 -14.14
C HIS A 521 -9.18 -11.81 -13.30
N ILE A 522 -10.25 -11.14 -13.76
CA ILE A 522 -11.48 -11.03 -12.96
C ILE A 522 -12.17 -12.38 -12.74
N ARG A 523 -12.07 -13.31 -13.69
CA ARG A 523 -12.78 -14.60 -13.66
C ARG A 523 -12.04 -15.61 -12.77
N LEU A 524 -10.71 -15.56 -12.74
CA LEU A 524 -9.89 -16.30 -11.78
C LEU A 524 -9.94 -15.68 -10.37
N ALA A 525 -9.91 -14.35 -10.25
CA ALA A 525 -9.96 -13.64 -8.97
C ALA A 525 -11.32 -13.76 -8.27
N ASN A 526 -12.42 -13.80 -9.03
CA ASN A 526 -13.77 -14.05 -8.50
C ASN A 526 -14.62 -14.82 -9.54
N PRO A 527 -14.64 -16.17 -9.48
CA PRO A 527 -15.51 -17.01 -10.32
C PRO A 527 -17.02 -16.83 -10.09
N ARG A 528 -17.44 -16.05 -9.09
CA ARG A 528 -18.85 -15.78 -8.74
C ARG A 528 -19.70 -17.03 -8.44
N THR A 529 -19.05 -18.13 -8.06
CA THR A 529 -19.73 -19.35 -7.57
C THR A 529 -20.05 -19.23 -6.07
N PRO A 530 -21.04 -19.97 -5.52
CA PRO A 530 -21.31 -20.02 -4.09
C PRO A 530 -20.05 -20.33 -3.26
N ASP A 531 -19.27 -21.33 -3.67
CA ASP A 531 -18.02 -21.75 -3.01
C ASP A 531 -16.96 -20.63 -2.94
N THR A 532 -16.99 -19.68 -3.87
CA THR A 532 -16.05 -18.56 -3.92
C THR A 532 -16.59 -17.26 -3.33
N ALA A 533 -17.88 -17.17 -2.98
CA ALA A 533 -18.51 -15.97 -2.43
C ALA A 533 -17.87 -15.51 -1.10
N GLY A 534 -17.43 -16.46 -0.26
CA GLY A 534 -16.70 -16.22 0.99
C GLY A 534 -15.20 -15.92 0.83
N SER A 535 -14.68 -15.87 -0.40
CA SER A 535 -13.27 -15.58 -0.73
C SER A 535 -13.03 -14.13 -1.19
N ARG A 536 -14.09 -13.31 -1.29
CA ARG A 536 -14.04 -11.90 -1.72
C ARG A 536 -13.19 -11.05 -0.76
N ILE A 537 -12.52 -10.02 -1.28
CA ILE A 537 -11.59 -9.14 -0.54
C ILE A 537 -11.90 -7.66 -0.82
N LEU A 538 -11.71 -6.78 0.16
CA LEU A 538 -11.82 -5.33 -0.03
C LEU A 538 -10.46 -4.76 -0.42
N ARG A 539 -10.31 -4.30 -1.66
CA ARG A 539 -9.05 -3.78 -2.19
C ARG A 539 -9.00 -2.25 -2.07
N ARG A 540 -7.89 -1.75 -1.54
CA ARG A 540 -7.60 -0.32 -1.25
C ARG A 540 -6.22 0.08 -1.79
N SER A 541 -5.83 -0.49 -2.93
CA SER A 541 -4.50 -0.38 -3.53
C SER A 541 -4.18 1.01 -4.08
N PHE A 542 -2.89 1.35 -4.10
CA PHE A 542 -2.36 2.60 -4.67
C PHE A 542 -1.30 2.28 -5.74
N ASN A 543 -1.16 3.14 -6.75
CA ASN A 543 -0.03 3.07 -7.68
C ASN A 543 1.25 3.52 -6.99
N TYR A 544 2.42 3.05 -7.44
CA TYR A 544 3.71 3.63 -7.08
C TYR A 544 4.54 3.99 -8.30
N ASP A 545 5.36 5.02 -8.13
CA ASP A 545 6.46 5.36 -9.04
C ASP A 545 7.71 5.63 -8.19
N ARG A 546 8.84 5.05 -8.60
CA ARG A 546 10.18 5.18 -7.99
C ARG A 546 11.23 5.64 -9.00
N GLY A 547 10.82 6.06 -10.20
CA GLY A 547 11.69 6.49 -11.28
C GLY A 547 12.21 5.32 -12.11
N ILE A 548 13.51 5.33 -12.41
CA ILE A 548 14.17 4.40 -13.33
C ILE A 548 15.08 3.45 -12.55
N ASP A 549 15.06 2.17 -12.89
CA ASP A 549 15.84 1.14 -12.23
C ASP A 549 17.29 1.02 -12.78
N PRO A 550 18.16 0.18 -12.17
CA PRO A 550 19.55 0.03 -12.59
C PRO A 550 19.80 -0.60 -13.97
N VAL A 551 18.77 -1.00 -14.73
CA VAL A 551 18.89 -1.45 -16.14
C VAL A 551 18.22 -0.50 -17.14
N GLY A 552 17.50 0.52 -16.67
CA GLY A 552 16.83 1.52 -17.50
C GLY A 552 15.33 1.32 -17.68
N ASP A 553 14.74 0.30 -17.03
CA ASP A 553 13.30 0.04 -17.03
C ASP A 553 12.63 0.85 -15.89
N LEU A 554 11.37 1.24 -16.03
CA LEU A 554 10.62 2.00 -15.03
C LEU A 554 10.34 1.15 -13.77
N ASP A 555 10.68 1.69 -12.59
CA ASP A 555 10.32 1.10 -11.30
C ASP A 555 8.95 1.63 -10.86
N GLN A 556 7.93 1.14 -11.54
CA GLN A 556 6.52 1.50 -11.36
C GLN A 556 5.66 0.27 -11.08
N GLY A 557 4.52 0.46 -10.43
CA GLY A 557 3.58 -0.64 -10.20
C GLY A 557 2.49 -0.35 -9.19
N LEU A 558 2.10 -1.37 -8.44
CA LEU A 558 0.99 -1.35 -7.49
C LEU A 558 1.46 -1.69 -6.07
N ILE A 559 1.16 -0.81 -5.13
CA ILE A 559 1.07 -1.13 -3.70
C ILE A 559 -0.31 -1.77 -3.53
N PHE A 560 -0.37 -3.09 -3.71
CA PHE A 560 -1.60 -3.82 -3.54
C PHE A 560 -1.90 -3.93 -2.03
N LEU A 561 -3.06 -3.43 -1.63
CA LEU A 561 -3.55 -3.44 -0.26
C LEU A 561 -4.94 -4.09 -0.28
N CYS A 562 -5.17 -5.11 0.53
CA CYS A 562 -6.51 -5.62 0.75
C CYS A 562 -6.77 -6.00 2.21
N TYR A 563 -8.03 -5.84 2.60
CA TYR A 563 -8.57 -6.08 3.92
C TYR A 563 -9.54 -7.28 3.87
N GLN A 564 -9.50 -8.14 4.90
CA GLN A 564 -10.32 -9.35 5.00
C GLN A 564 -10.40 -9.90 6.44
N ARG A 565 -11.42 -10.72 6.71
CA ARG A 565 -11.64 -11.45 7.96
C ARG A 565 -10.76 -12.70 8.12
N ASP A 566 -10.38 -13.35 7.01
CA ASP A 566 -9.40 -14.45 7.00
C ASP A 566 -8.52 -14.41 5.73
N PRO A 567 -7.20 -14.19 5.83
CA PRO A 567 -6.30 -14.18 4.66
C PRO A 567 -6.28 -15.53 3.93
N ARG A 568 -6.40 -16.68 4.60
CA ARG A 568 -6.31 -18.01 3.98
C ARG A 568 -7.53 -18.28 3.09
N ARG A 569 -8.73 -18.10 3.66
CA ARG A 569 -10.01 -18.25 2.93
C ARG A 569 -10.17 -17.23 1.81
N GLN A 570 -9.54 -16.07 1.92
CA GLN A 570 -9.75 -14.93 1.02
C GLN A 570 -8.52 -14.65 0.15
N PHE A 571 -7.54 -13.86 0.59
CA PHE A 571 -6.37 -13.49 -0.23
C PHE A 571 -5.58 -14.70 -0.77
N GLU A 572 -5.23 -15.68 0.06
CA GLU A 572 -4.43 -16.85 -0.38
C GLU A 572 -5.22 -17.67 -1.40
N ALA A 573 -6.50 -17.95 -1.12
CA ALA A 573 -7.39 -18.65 -2.05
C ALA A 573 -7.59 -17.91 -3.38
N VAL A 574 -7.57 -16.57 -3.40
CA VAL A 574 -7.53 -15.76 -4.64
C VAL A 574 -6.18 -15.90 -5.34
N GLN A 575 -5.07 -15.69 -4.62
CA GLN A 575 -3.72 -15.73 -5.19
C GLN A 575 -3.35 -17.12 -5.74
N HIS A 576 -3.88 -18.21 -5.16
CA HIS A 576 -3.72 -19.58 -5.66
C HIS A 576 -4.51 -19.88 -6.95
N ARG A 577 -5.62 -19.18 -7.21
CA ARG A 577 -6.33 -19.25 -8.50
C ARG A 577 -5.61 -18.45 -9.58
N LEU A 578 -5.02 -17.31 -9.21
CA LEU A 578 -4.25 -16.44 -10.11
C LEU A 578 -2.85 -16.97 -10.46
N ARG A 579 -2.38 -18.09 -9.88
CA ARG A 579 -1.00 -18.58 -10.04
C ARG A 579 -0.57 -18.85 -11.50
N ASP A 580 -1.54 -19.17 -12.37
CA ASP A 580 -1.36 -19.55 -13.79
C ASP A 580 -2.01 -18.52 -14.75
N GLU A 581 -2.34 -17.31 -14.29
CA GLU A 581 -2.99 -16.28 -15.13
C GLU A 581 -2.04 -15.66 -16.18
N PRO A 582 -2.53 -15.15 -17.32
CA PRO A 582 -1.68 -14.49 -18.33
C PRO A 582 -0.90 -13.27 -17.81
N LEU A 583 -1.45 -12.58 -16.82
CA LEU A 583 -0.87 -11.36 -16.24
C LEU A 583 0.49 -11.61 -15.56
N VAL A 584 0.81 -12.85 -15.16
CA VAL A 584 2.08 -13.18 -14.44
C VAL A 584 3.34 -12.94 -15.28
N ASP A 585 3.25 -12.92 -16.62
CA ASP A 585 4.39 -12.56 -17.48
C ASP A 585 4.66 -11.03 -17.47
N TYR A 586 3.77 -10.21 -16.87
CA TYR A 586 3.83 -8.73 -16.84
C TYR A 586 3.93 -8.15 -15.42
N ILE A 587 3.84 -8.96 -14.36
CA ILE A 587 3.96 -8.51 -12.96
C ILE A 587 5.06 -9.25 -12.20
N SER A 588 5.65 -8.59 -11.20
CA SER A 588 6.66 -9.18 -10.31
C SER A 588 6.41 -8.75 -8.86
N PRO A 589 5.68 -9.54 -8.05
CA PRO A 589 5.61 -9.36 -6.60
C PRO A 589 7.00 -9.46 -5.96
N PHE A 590 7.46 -8.39 -5.31
CA PHE A 590 8.83 -8.28 -4.78
C PHE A 590 8.89 -7.97 -3.27
N GLY A 591 7.76 -7.70 -2.62
CA GLY A 591 7.71 -7.35 -1.20
C GLY A 591 6.29 -7.31 -0.64
N GLY A 592 6.16 -6.83 0.60
CA GLY A 592 4.91 -6.75 1.34
C GLY A 592 4.90 -7.65 2.58
N GLY A 593 3.73 -7.89 3.16
CA GLY A 593 3.58 -8.64 4.39
C GLY A 593 2.12 -8.77 4.84
N TYR A 594 1.90 -9.63 5.83
CA TYR A 594 0.61 -9.82 6.48
C TYR A 594 0.64 -9.17 7.86
N PHE A 595 -0.40 -8.41 8.15
CA PHE A 595 -0.60 -7.67 9.39
C PHE A 595 -2.07 -7.82 9.80
N LEU A 596 -2.38 -7.64 11.08
CA LEU A 596 -3.74 -7.34 11.52
C LEU A 596 -3.83 -5.84 11.74
N ALA A 597 -4.62 -5.13 10.93
CA ALA A 597 -5.05 -3.78 11.26
C ALA A 597 -5.88 -3.85 12.55
N LEU A 598 -5.45 -3.09 13.56
CA LEU A 598 -6.05 -3.11 14.89
C LEU A 598 -7.52 -2.61 14.87
N PRO A 599 -8.32 -2.91 15.90
CA PRO A 599 -9.60 -2.23 16.11
C PRO A 599 -9.45 -0.71 16.20
N GLY A 600 -10.55 0.02 15.99
CA GLY A 600 -10.55 1.48 16.10
C GLY A 600 -10.34 1.97 17.54
N VAL A 601 -9.68 3.12 17.68
CA VAL A 601 -9.52 3.81 18.97
C VAL A 601 -10.84 4.47 19.31
N ARG A 602 -11.43 4.13 20.46
CA ARG A 602 -12.83 4.48 20.76
C ARG A 602 -13.05 5.95 21.08
N ASP A 603 -12.11 6.56 21.80
CA ASP A 603 -12.20 7.92 22.36
C ASP A 603 -10.80 8.43 22.79
N ASP A 604 -10.73 9.55 23.51
CA ASP A 604 -9.47 10.16 23.96
C ASP A 604 -8.76 9.41 25.11
N THR A 605 -9.46 8.54 25.84
CA THR A 605 -8.88 7.69 26.90
C THR A 605 -8.32 6.38 26.35
N ASP A 606 -8.81 5.96 25.18
CA ASP A 606 -8.39 4.73 24.51
C ASP A 606 -7.10 4.92 23.68
N HIS A 607 -6.44 3.81 23.36
CA HIS A 607 -5.25 3.80 22.50
C HIS A 607 -5.12 2.49 21.71
N TYR A 608 -4.42 2.57 20.58
CA TYR A 608 -4.14 1.42 19.73
C TYR A 608 -3.59 0.23 20.53
N GLY A 609 -4.15 -0.96 20.32
CA GLY A 609 -3.64 -2.17 20.92
C GLY A 609 -3.80 -2.28 22.44
N ARG A 610 -4.52 -1.36 23.12
CA ARG A 610 -4.77 -1.45 24.58
C ARG A 610 -5.24 -2.85 25.00
N THR A 611 -6.23 -3.38 24.28
CA THR A 611 -6.83 -4.70 24.52
C THR A 611 -5.89 -5.88 24.27
N LEU A 612 -4.83 -5.70 23.48
CA LEU A 612 -3.77 -6.71 23.27
C LEU A 612 -2.82 -6.74 24.47
N LEU A 613 -2.54 -5.58 25.07
CA LEU A 613 -1.49 -5.42 26.07
C LEU A 613 -1.98 -5.69 27.51
N THR A 614 -3.25 -5.40 27.78
CA THR A 614 -4.03 -5.95 28.91
C THR A 614 -4.34 -7.42 28.66
#